data_AF-A0AAD6JM60-F1
#
_entry.id   AF-A0AAD6JM60-F1
#
_cell.length_a   1.000
_cell.length_b   1.000
_cell.length_c   1.000
_cell.angle_alpha   90.00
_cell.angle_beta   90.00
_cell.angle_gamma   90.00
#
_symmetry.space_group_name_H-M   'P 1'
#
loop_
_entity.id
_entity.type
_entity.pdbx_description
1 polymer ?
#
loop_
_entity_poly.entity_id
_entity_poly.type
_entity_poly.pdbx_seq_one_letter_code
_entity_poly.pdbx_strand_id
1 'polypeptide(L)'
;MAVSPQVFPPRKRRPSAGAFIPPKFSDQRLLQTLLELSQEISSLKPLQFLLKRNSSSILRKTKILAILFEDLLKNPILFLSPTLLCFEEMYLVLQRIKTLLEDCVNGSKMWLLMQSDSVANNFHELTVELATLLDIFPVKEVGVSEEVEELFFAVKKTMLYG
;
A
#
# COMPACT_ATOMS: atom_id res chain seq x y z
N MET A 1 -44.76 18.01 17.19
CA MET A 1 -43.44 18.49 16.75
C MET A 1 -42.83 17.42 15.87
N ALA A 2 -42.73 17.65 14.55
CA ALA A 2 -42.13 16.70 13.63
C ALA A 2 -40.61 16.82 13.72
N VAL A 3 -39.93 15.75 14.12
CA VAL A 3 -38.47 15.69 14.18
C VAL A 3 -37.96 15.60 12.74
N SER A 4 -37.12 16.56 12.34
CA SER A 4 -36.50 16.60 11.02
C SER A 4 -35.66 15.34 10.78
N PRO A 5 -35.74 14.67 9.61
CA PRO A 5 -35.00 13.44 9.37
C PRO A 5 -33.50 13.74 9.41
N GLN A 6 -32.79 13.08 10.33
CA GLN A 6 -31.34 13.09 10.39
C GLN A 6 -30.80 12.42 9.13
N VAL A 7 -30.40 13.24 8.16
CA VAL A 7 -29.71 12.77 6.95
C VAL A 7 -28.33 12.30 7.38
N PHE A 8 -28.14 10.98 7.44
CA PHE A 8 -26.81 10.40 7.65
C PHE A 8 -25.86 10.95 6.59
N PRO A 9 -24.63 11.38 6.96
CA PRO A 9 -23.68 11.87 5.98
C PRO A 9 -23.43 10.76 4.95
N PRO A 10 -23.38 11.09 3.64
CA PRO A 10 -23.05 10.11 2.63
C PRO A 10 -21.69 9.49 2.98
N ARG A 11 -21.66 8.16 3.16
CA ARG A 11 -20.40 7.41 3.31
C ARG A 11 -19.46 7.82 2.19
N LYS A 12 -18.19 8.10 2.52
CA LYS A 12 -17.13 8.39 1.55
C LYS A 12 -17.29 7.42 0.39
N ARG A 13 -17.65 7.95 -0.78
CA ARG A 13 -17.80 7.13 -2.00
C ARG A 13 -16.44 6.47 -2.23
N ARG A 14 -16.46 5.17 -2.58
CA ARG A 14 -15.28 4.49 -3.14
C ARG A 14 -14.65 5.44 -4.19
N PRO A 15 -13.32 5.59 -4.21
CA PRO A 15 -12.67 6.40 -5.23
C PRO A 15 -13.17 5.94 -6.61
N SER A 16 -13.47 6.90 -7.50
CA SER A 16 -13.83 6.56 -8.88
C SER A 16 -12.68 5.76 -9.51
N ALA A 17 -12.96 4.90 -10.49
CA ALA A 17 -11.91 4.14 -11.17
C ALA A 17 -10.79 5.06 -11.72
N GLY A 18 -11.13 6.30 -12.10
CA GLY A 18 -10.17 7.33 -12.52
C GLY A 18 -9.27 7.90 -11.41
N ALA A 19 -9.58 7.69 -10.12
CA ALA A 19 -8.71 8.06 -9.00
C ALA A 19 -7.48 7.13 -8.89
N PHE A 20 -7.49 6.00 -9.60
CA PHE A 20 -6.39 5.05 -9.68
C PHE A 20 -5.68 5.10 -11.04
N ILE A 21 -5.75 6.22 -11.75
CA ILE A 21 -4.88 6.45 -12.90
C ILE A 21 -3.56 7.01 -12.36
N PRO A 22 -2.40 6.36 -12.61
CA PRO A 22 -1.13 6.91 -12.18
C PRO A 22 -0.91 8.25 -12.87
N PRO A 23 -0.65 9.34 -12.12
CA PRO A 23 -0.20 10.59 -12.71
C PRO A 23 1.05 10.36 -13.55
N LYS A 24 1.19 11.08 -14.67
CA LYS A 24 2.46 11.09 -15.42
C LYS A 24 3.53 11.78 -14.56
N PHE A 25 4.26 11.00 -13.79
CA PHE A 25 5.38 11.47 -12.98
C PHE A 25 6.68 11.41 -13.78
N SER A 26 7.65 12.27 -13.45
CA SER A 26 9.04 11.95 -13.75
C SER A 26 9.50 10.80 -12.85
N ASP A 27 10.43 9.97 -13.33
CA ASP A 27 11.00 8.82 -12.62
C ASP A 27 11.30 9.12 -11.14
N GLN A 28 12.03 10.21 -10.88
CA GLN A 28 12.40 10.63 -9.54
C GLN A 28 11.19 11.08 -8.69
N ARG A 29 10.20 11.74 -9.31
CA ARG A 29 9.01 12.22 -8.61
C ARG A 29 8.09 11.06 -8.23
N LEU A 30 8.00 10.04 -9.08
CA LEU A 30 7.26 8.81 -8.78
C LEU A 30 7.87 8.13 -7.56
N LEU A 31 9.19 7.94 -7.56
CA LEU A 31 9.89 7.29 -6.46
C LEU A 31 9.76 8.07 -5.14
N GLN A 32 9.88 9.40 -5.19
CA GLN A 32 9.63 10.26 -4.03
C GLN A 32 8.20 10.09 -3.51
N THR A 33 7.22 10.08 -4.41
CA THR A 33 5.81 9.91 -4.04
C THR A 33 5.54 8.54 -3.43
N LEU A 34 6.18 7.48 -3.95
CA LEU A 34 6.14 6.13 -3.40
C LEU A 34 6.73 6.05 -2.00
N LEU A 35 7.86 6.73 -1.77
CA LEU A 35 8.48 6.83 -0.46
C LEU A 35 7.54 7.52 0.53
N GLU A 36 7.04 8.71 0.18
CA GLU A 36 6.12 9.50 1.02
C GLU A 36 4.87 8.67 1.36
N LEU A 37 4.25 8.06 0.37
CA LEU A 37 3.06 7.20 0.54
C LEU A 37 3.35 6.00 1.46
N SER A 38 4.50 5.36 1.28
CA SER A 38 4.89 4.20 2.10
C SER A 38 5.16 4.59 3.55
N GLN A 39 5.83 5.74 3.77
CA GLN A 39 6.06 6.29 5.10
C GLN A 39 4.73 6.65 5.78
N GLU A 40 3.82 7.33 5.08
CA GLU A 40 2.49 7.64 5.57
C GLU A 40 1.75 6.39 6.02
N ILE A 41 1.65 5.37 5.14
CA ILE A 41 0.99 4.10 5.47
C ILE A 41 1.66 3.47 6.69
N SER A 42 2.99 3.33 6.69
CA SER A 42 3.72 2.67 7.79
C SER A 42 3.62 3.39 9.13
N SER A 43 3.33 4.70 9.12
CA SER A 43 3.12 5.51 10.33
C SER A 43 1.74 5.34 10.96
N LEU A 44 0.80 4.74 10.23
CA LEU A 44 -0.55 4.48 10.74
C LEU A 44 -0.52 3.47 11.88
N LYS A 45 -1.48 3.62 12.80
CA LYS A 45 -1.65 2.65 13.89
C LYS A 45 -2.33 1.38 13.37
N PRO A 46 -1.92 0.20 13.82
CA PRO A 46 -2.63 -1.04 13.52
C PRO A 46 -4.10 -0.97 13.93
N LEU A 47 -4.97 -1.60 13.15
CA LEU A 47 -6.37 -1.77 13.49
C LEU A 47 -6.50 -2.65 14.74
N GLN A 48 -7.61 -2.50 15.46
CA GLN A 48 -7.88 -3.27 16.68
C GLN A 48 -8.57 -4.59 16.38
N PHE A 49 -8.52 -5.51 17.35
CA PHE A 49 -9.26 -6.78 17.35
C PHE A 49 -8.93 -7.67 16.13
N LEU A 50 -9.96 -8.07 15.36
CA LEU A 50 -9.90 -9.09 14.30
C LEU A 50 -8.93 -8.75 13.17
N LEU A 51 -8.77 -7.46 12.86
CA LEU A 51 -7.93 -6.98 11.76
C LEU A 51 -6.52 -6.56 12.20
N LYS A 52 -6.17 -6.75 13.48
CA LYS A 52 -4.86 -6.36 14.02
C LYS A 52 -3.73 -7.06 13.30
N ARG A 53 -3.85 -8.36 13.03
CA ARG A 53 -2.81 -9.14 12.33
C ARG A 53 -2.62 -8.65 10.89
N ASN A 54 -3.72 -8.51 10.14
CA ASN A 54 -3.70 -8.08 8.74
C ASN A 54 -3.11 -6.68 8.60
N SER A 55 -3.62 -5.72 9.38
CA SER A 55 -3.09 -4.35 9.39
C SER A 55 -1.64 -4.29 9.87
N SER A 56 -1.27 -4.97 10.96
CA SER A 56 0.12 -4.99 11.42
C SER A 56 1.07 -5.58 10.37
N SER A 57 0.62 -6.62 9.66
CA SER A 57 1.42 -7.23 8.60
C SER A 57 1.63 -6.26 7.45
N ILE A 58 0.57 -5.62 6.93
CA ILE A 58 0.70 -4.72 5.78
C ILE A 58 1.54 -3.48 6.14
N LEU A 59 1.36 -2.92 7.34
CA LEU A 59 2.14 -1.77 7.81
C LEU A 59 3.64 -2.06 7.88
N ARG A 60 4.02 -3.25 8.38
CA ARG A 60 5.43 -3.69 8.42
C ARG A 60 5.99 -3.89 7.03
N LYS A 61 5.22 -4.49 6.13
CA LYS A 61 5.59 -4.73 4.74
C LYS A 61 5.83 -3.41 4.00
N THR A 62 4.92 -2.45 4.15
CA THR A 62 5.07 -1.10 3.58
C THR A 62 6.24 -0.33 4.19
N LYS A 63 6.55 -0.54 5.47
CA LYS A 63 7.76 0.05 6.08
C LYS A 63 9.05 -0.41 5.37
N ILE A 64 9.12 -1.67 4.95
CA ILE A 64 10.31 -2.19 4.27
C ILE A 64 10.37 -1.66 2.83
N LEU A 65 9.23 -1.49 2.16
CA LEU A 65 9.18 -0.77 0.89
C LEU A 65 9.66 0.68 1.02
N ALA A 66 9.34 1.38 2.11
CA ALA A 66 9.87 2.72 2.35
C ALA A 66 11.41 2.71 2.41
N ILE A 67 12.01 1.72 3.09
CA ILE A 67 13.48 1.57 3.15
C ILE A 67 14.06 1.33 1.74
N LEU A 68 13.41 0.49 0.94
CA LEU A 68 13.81 0.25 -0.46
C LEU A 68 13.78 1.54 -1.28
N PHE A 69 12.67 2.29 -1.24
CA PHE A 69 12.54 3.53 -2.01
C PHE A 69 13.50 4.64 -1.53
N GLU A 70 13.79 4.68 -0.23
CA GLU A 70 14.78 5.59 0.33
C GLU A 70 16.19 5.29 -0.20
N ASP A 71 16.56 4.01 -0.30
CA ASP A 71 17.86 3.60 -0.85
C ASP A 71 17.99 3.94 -2.34
N LEU A 72 16.92 3.68 -3.10
CA LEU A 72 16.83 4.01 -4.52
C LEU A 72 16.92 5.52 -4.80
N LEU A 73 16.46 6.37 -3.88
CA LEU A 73 16.60 7.83 -4.02
C LEU A 73 18.02 8.33 -3.76
N LYS A 74 18.84 7.59 -3.00
CA LYS A 74 20.24 7.96 -2.73
C LYS A 74 21.11 7.78 -3.96
N ASN A 75 20.79 6.78 -4.78
CA ASN A 75 21.50 6.47 -6.02
C ASN A 75 20.50 6.50 -7.19
N PRO A 76 20.12 7.70 -7.69
CA PRO A 76 19.15 7.81 -8.76
C PRO A 76 19.71 7.21 -10.06
N ILE A 77 19.14 6.06 -10.47
CA ILE A 77 19.39 5.44 -11.77
C ILE A 77 18.25 5.80 -12.71
N LEU A 78 18.53 5.90 -14.01
CA LEU A 78 17.47 5.98 -15.02
C LEU A 78 16.71 4.65 -15.05
N PHE A 79 15.40 4.70 -14.77
CA PHE A 79 14.59 3.51 -14.76
C PHE A 79 14.29 3.07 -16.19
N LEU A 80 14.44 1.76 -16.45
CA LEU A 80 13.94 1.16 -17.68
C LEU A 80 12.40 1.21 -17.68
N SER A 81 11.78 1.29 -18.85
CA SER A 81 10.31 1.30 -18.98
C SER A 81 9.57 0.20 -18.17
N PRO A 82 10.02 -1.07 -18.11
CA PRO A 82 9.38 -2.08 -17.26
C PRO A 82 9.49 -1.79 -15.75
N THR A 83 10.60 -1.23 -15.29
CA THR A 83 10.75 -0.83 -13.87
C THR A 83 9.86 0.35 -13.51
N LEU A 84 9.72 1.32 -14.42
CA LEU A 84 8.83 2.46 -14.23
C LEU A 84 7.37 2.01 -14.11
N LEU A 85 6.91 1.13 -15.01
CA LEU A 85 5.57 0.56 -14.95
C LEU A 85 5.33 -0.18 -13.63
N CYS A 86 6.32 -0.95 -13.16
CA CYS A 86 6.23 -1.65 -11.88
C CYS A 86 6.04 -0.68 -10.70
N PHE A 87 6.75 0.46 -10.71
CA PHE A 87 6.56 1.51 -9.71
C PHE A 87 5.18 2.20 -9.80
N GLU A 88 4.67 2.44 -11.01
CA GLU A 88 3.32 3.00 -11.20
C GLU A 88 2.25 2.07 -10.63
N GLU A 89 2.34 0.76 -10.91
CA GLU A 89 1.42 -0.23 -10.36
C GLU A 89 1.56 -0.35 -8.84
N MET A 90 2.79 -0.34 -8.31
CA MET A 90 3.02 -0.32 -6.85
C MET A 90 2.35 0.89 -6.20
N TYR A 91 2.39 2.05 -6.85
CA TYR A 91 1.73 3.25 -6.36
C TYR A 91 0.22 3.06 -6.24
N LEU A 92 -0.42 2.45 -7.25
CA LEU A 92 -1.85 2.15 -7.21
C LEU A 92 -2.22 1.18 -6.09
N VAL A 93 -1.44 0.11 -5.92
CA VAL A 93 -1.64 -0.87 -4.84
C VAL A 93 -1.50 -0.20 -3.47
N LEU A 94 -0.48 0.63 -3.28
CA LEU A 94 -0.27 1.34 -2.01
C LEU A 94 -1.39 2.35 -1.73
N GLN A 95 -1.91 3.05 -2.75
CA GLN A 95 -3.08 3.92 -2.60
C GLN A 95 -4.34 3.15 -2.17
N ARG A 96 -4.55 1.96 -2.75
CA ARG A 96 -5.65 1.06 -2.36
C ARG A 96 -5.48 0.56 -0.92
N ILE A 97 -4.26 0.22 -0.51
CA ILE A 97 -3.94 -0.15 0.89
C ILE A 97 -4.26 1.01 1.84
N LYS A 98 -3.80 2.23 1.52
CA LYS A 98 -4.08 3.42 2.33
C LYS A 98 -5.58 3.66 2.47
N THR A 99 -6.30 3.63 1.35
CA THR A 99 -7.76 3.81 1.34
C THR A 99 -8.45 2.75 2.20
N LEU A 100 -8.06 1.48 2.09
CA LEU A 100 -8.61 0.39 2.90
C LEU A 100 -8.39 0.63 4.40
N LEU A 101 -7.18 1.05 4.79
CA LEU A 101 -6.86 1.38 6.18
C LEU A 101 -7.69 2.55 6.69
N GLU A 102 -7.81 3.63 5.92
CA GLU A 102 -8.61 4.80 6.27
C GLU A 102 -10.09 4.47 6.40
N ASP A 103 -10.65 3.66 5.50
CA ASP A 103 -12.04 3.19 5.57
C ASP A 103 -12.27 2.39 6.86
N CYS A 104 -11.30 1.56 7.25
CA CYS A 104 -11.37 0.81 8.49
C CYS A 104 -11.33 1.70 9.73
N VAL A 105 -10.47 2.72 9.75
CA VAL A 105 -10.34 3.66 10.87
C VAL A 105 -11.58 4.56 11.00
N ASN A 106 -12.16 4.98 9.88
CA ASN A 106 -13.35 5.82 9.85
C ASN A 106 -14.67 5.03 10.03
N GLY A 107 -14.61 3.69 9.91
CA GLY A 107 -15.75 2.80 10.09
C GLY A 107 -16.19 2.65 11.55
N SER A 108 -17.49 2.40 11.78
CA SER A 108 -17.97 2.02 13.11
C SER A 108 -17.49 0.61 13.48
N LYS A 109 -17.40 0.30 14.79
CA LYS A 109 -17.06 -1.05 15.26
C LYS A 109 -18.01 -2.11 14.70
N MET A 110 -19.31 -1.81 14.60
CA MET A 110 -20.29 -2.71 14.00
C MET A 110 -20.02 -2.94 12.51
N TRP A 111 -19.70 -1.88 11.75
CA TRP A 111 -19.36 -2.02 10.33
C TRP A 111 -18.11 -2.88 10.13
N LEU A 112 -17.07 -2.67 10.94
CA LEU A 112 -15.86 -3.49 10.92
C LEU A 112 -16.13 -4.96 11.25
N LEU A 113 -17.03 -5.24 12.20
CA LEU A 113 -17.43 -6.61 12.53
C LEU A 113 -18.16 -7.27 11.36
N MET A 114 -19.15 -6.58 10.77
CA MET A 114 -19.92 -7.08 9.63
C MET A 114 -19.06 -7.30 8.38
N GLN A 115 -18.04 -6.46 8.17
CA GLN A 115 -17.18 -6.50 6.99
C GLN A 115 -15.86 -7.22 7.24
N SER A 116 -15.65 -7.83 8.41
CA SER A 116 -14.34 -8.33 8.85
C SER A 116 -13.69 -9.30 7.85
N ASP A 117 -14.43 -10.29 7.38
CA ASP A 117 -13.95 -11.26 6.38
C ASP A 117 -13.66 -10.59 5.03
N SER A 118 -14.55 -9.70 4.58
CA SER A 118 -14.36 -8.97 3.32
C SER A 118 -13.10 -8.09 3.37
N VAL A 119 -12.89 -7.38 4.48
CA VAL A 119 -11.72 -6.53 4.68
C VAL A 119 -10.44 -7.36 4.79
N ALA A 120 -10.48 -8.49 5.50
CA ALA A 120 -9.35 -9.41 5.58
C ALA A 120 -8.97 -9.95 4.19
N ASN A 121 -9.97 -10.31 3.37
CA ASN A 121 -9.73 -10.74 1.99
C ASN A 121 -9.12 -9.62 1.14
N ASN A 122 -9.61 -8.37 1.26
CA ASN A 122 -8.99 -7.23 0.56
C ASN A 122 -7.53 -7.01 0.96
N PHE A 123 -7.18 -7.16 2.25
CA PHE A 123 -5.78 -7.10 2.68
C PHE A 123 -4.95 -8.20 2.03
N HIS A 124 -5.48 -9.42 1.94
CA HIS A 124 -4.81 -10.54 1.29
C HIS A 124 -4.61 -10.28 -0.21
N GLU A 125 -5.67 -9.90 -0.93
CA GLU A 125 -5.61 -9.57 -2.36
C GLU A 125 -4.55 -8.49 -2.65
N LEU A 126 -4.55 -7.39 -1.90
CA LEU A 126 -3.56 -6.32 -2.07
C LEU A 126 -2.15 -6.79 -1.71
N THR A 127 -2.02 -7.70 -0.75
CA THR A 127 -0.73 -8.32 -0.40
C THR A 127 -0.20 -9.17 -1.54
N VAL A 128 -1.06 -9.97 -2.17
CA VAL A 128 -0.71 -10.81 -3.32
C VAL A 128 -0.35 -9.95 -4.53
N GLU A 129 -1.14 -8.92 -4.83
CA GLU A 129 -0.87 -7.96 -5.91
C GLU A 129 0.51 -7.33 -5.73
N LEU A 130 0.82 -6.86 -4.51
CA LEU A 130 2.14 -6.33 -4.19
C LEU A 130 3.25 -7.39 -4.31
N ALA A 131 2.99 -8.63 -3.89
CA ALA A 131 3.94 -9.74 -4.02
C ALA A 131 4.27 -10.02 -5.48
N THR A 132 3.28 -9.99 -6.37
CA THR A 132 3.48 -10.21 -7.81
C THR A 132 4.32 -9.11 -8.44
N LEU A 133 4.12 -7.85 -8.04
CA LEU A 133 4.95 -6.73 -8.50
C LEU A 133 6.40 -6.87 -8.03
N LEU A 134 6.61 -7.28 -6.77
CA LEU A 134 7.95 -7.54 -6.23
C LEU A 134 8.59 -8.78 -6.87
N ASP A 135 7.80 -9.72 -7.41
CA ASP A 135 8.34 -10.91 -8.06
C ASP A 135 9.02 -10.57 -9.40
N ILE A 136 8.40 -9.68 -10.17
CA ILE A 136 8.88 -9.19 -11.46
C ILE A 136 9.85 -8.00 -11.35
N PHE A 137 10.02 -7.41 -10.15
CA PHE A 137 10.88 -6.26 -9.94
C PHE A 137 12.36 -6.65 -10.05
N PRO A 138 13.15 -6.02 -10.95
CA PRO A 138 14.53 -6.41 -11.21
C PRO A 138 15.50 -5.81 -10.18
N VAL A 139 15.36 -6.19 -8.90
CA VAL A 139 16.13 -5.61 -7.77
C VAL A 139 17.64 -5.55 -8.01
N LYS A 140 18.20 -6.55 -8.70
CA LYS A 140 19.63 -6.64 -9.03
C LYS A 140 20.11 -5.60 -10.03
N GLU A 141 19.22 -5.11 -10.89
CA GLU A 141 19.54 -4.14 -11.94
C GLU A 141 19.43 -2.70 -11.43
N VAL A 142 18.68 -2.48 -10.33
CA VAL A 142 18.43 -1.14 -9.77
C VAL A 142 19.51 -0.71 -8.76
N GLY A 143 20.56 -1.50 -8.56
CA GLY A 143 21.75 -1.07 -7.82
C GLY A 143 21.50 -0.69 -6.35
N VAL A 144 20.59 -1.39 -5.67
CA VAL A 144 20.35 -1.22 -4.23
C VAL A 144 21.53 -1.74 -3.40
N SER A 145 21.67 -1.23 -2.18
CA SER A 145 22.63 -1.75 -1.19
C SER A 145 22.37 -3.22 -0.88
N GLU A 146 23.43 -3.99 -0.59
CA GLU A 146 23.36 -5.41 -0.20
C GLU A 146 22.40 -5.64 0.98
N GLU A 147 22.45 -4.77 2.00
CA GLU A 147 21.55 -4.82 3.15
C GLU A 147 20.07 -4.69 2.76
N VAL A 148 19.78 -3.83 1.78
CA VAL A 148 18.42 -3.56 1.30
C VAL A 148 17.95 -4.68 0.38
N GLU A 149 18.84 -5.25 -0.42
CA GLU A 149 18.56 -6.42 -1.25
C GLU A 149 18.18 -7.63 -0.39
N GLU A 150 18.89 -7.89 0.70
CA GLU A 150 18.54 -8.95 1.65
C GLU A 150 17.16 -8.73 2.29
N LEU A 151 16.89 -7.50 2.75
CA LEU A 151 15.57 -7.12 3.30
C LEU A 151 14.45 -7.29 2.27
N PHE A 152 14.71 -6.93 1.02
CA PHE A 152 13.78 -7.11 -0.09
C PHE A 152 13.42 -8.59 -0.28
N PHE A 153 14.42 -9.47 -0.35
CA PHE A 153 14.18 -10.91 -0.50
C PHE A 153 13.45 -11.52 0.71
N ALA A 154 13.78 -11.07 1.93
CA ALA A 154 13.09 -11.48 3.12
C ALA A 154 11.59 -11.12 3.04
N VAL A 155 11.25 -9.90 2.64
CA VAL A 155 9.86 -9.47 2.47
C VAL A 155 9.16 -10.25 1.38
N LYS A 156 9.77 -10.36 0.20
CA LYS A 156 9.22 -11.13 -0.93
C LYS A 156 8.86 -12.55 -0.49
N LYS A 157 9.73 -13.21 0.28
CA LYS A 157 9.45 -14.52 0.86
C LYS A 157 8.25 -14.51 1.81
N THR A 158 8.15 -13.54 2.73
CA THR A 158 6.99 -13.43 3.64
C THR A 158 5.67 -13.10 2.94
N MET A 159 5.72 -12.56 1.73
CA MET A 159 4.55 -12.20 0.93
C MET A 159 4.01 -13.38 0.12
N LEU A 160 4.90 -14.24 -0.39
CA LEU A 160 4.55 -15.36 -1.24
C LEU A 160 4.15 -16.62 -0.46
N TYR A 161 4.66 -16.78 0.76
CA TYR A 161 4.51 -18.00 1.55
C TYR A 161 3.77 -17.82 2.89
N GLY A 162 3.15 -16.65 3.13
CA GLY A 162 2.51 -16.30 4.41
C GLY A 162 1.07 -15.86 4.26
#